data_AF-D4XNL1-F1
#
_entry.id   AF-D4XNL1-F1
#
_cell.length_a   1.000
_cell.length_b   1.000
_cell.length_c   1.000
_cell.angle_alpha   90.00
_cell.angle_beta   90.00
_cell.angle_gamma   90.00
#
_symmetry.space_group_name_H-M   'P 1'
#
loop_
_entity.id
_entity.type
_entity.pdbx_description
1 polymer ?
#
loop_
_entity_poly.entity_id
_entity_poly.type
_entity_poly.pdbx_seq_one_letter_code
_entity_poly.pdbx_strand_id
1 'polypeptide(L)'
;MMSKQIQSDVPVTITGRMLPNSRKTNRGLKDHAIGLLTKGVGRIMGVARPNQNIPYPSPDFYQAINNPFPFKGTHFGIMIADLPAPHYFLSFASILGMLGIKVVDADAYVDPKDGPLNTAVLVHGTALANKNAFSSYSIQHDMQFDPQHNLIRFGENAEISGQYPHFRLISRREDFAVDLKLTATGANSWFAHSAIYQHMSLLMNYEGEITYQDQTQKVSGLATWEHWKAPSLAYPLNKTIPKWLKI
;
A
#
# COMPACT_ATOMS: atom_id res chain seq x y z
N MET A 1 34.61 20.70 31.12
CA MET A 1 33.35 21.42 31.36
C MET A 1 32.21 20.55 30.86
N MET A 2 31.44 20.01 31.80
CA MET A 2 30.42 18.99 31.59
C MET A 2 29.13 19.60 31.03
N SER A 3 28.57 18.95 30.02
CA SER A 3 27.28 19.21 29.41
C SER A 3 26.16 19.03 30.45
N LYS A 4 25.33 20.06 30.65
CA LYS A 4 24.10 19.96 31.43
C LYS A 4 23.00 19.36 30.54
N GLN A 5 22.67 18.11 30.84
CA GLN A 5 21.50 17.42 30.30
C GLN A 5 20.25 18.00 31.00
N ILE A 6 19.33 18.56 30.23
CA ILE A 6 18.03 19.01 30.75
C ILE A 6 17.18 17.76 30.93
N GLN A 7 16.99 17.36 32.19
CA GLN A 7 16.16 16.24 32.58
C GLN A 7 14.71 16.74 32.68
N SER A 8 13.85 16.30 31.76
CA SER A 8 12.41 16.58 31.84
C SER A 8 11.75 15.53 32.73
N ASP A 9 11.30 15.95 33.91
CA ASP A 9 10.51 15.14 34.85
C ASP A 9 9.03 15.02 34.41
N VAL A 10 8.82 14.55 33.18
CA VAL A 10 7.49 14.10 32.75
C VAL A 10 7.44 12.59 33.00
N PRO A 11 6.58 12.08 33.91
CA PRO A 11 6.45 10.66 34.10
C PRO A 11 5.91 10.04 32.81
N VAL A 12 6.79 9.39 32.05
CA VAL A 12 6.41 8.52 30.93
C VAL A 12 5.72 7.31 31.52
N THR A 13 4.40 7.42 31.70
CA THR A 13 3.56 6.24 31.92
C THR A 13 3.55 5.47 30.61
N ILE A 14 4.43 4.47 30.49
CA ILE A 14 4.36 3.48 29.43
C ILE A 14 3.09 2.65 29.67
N THR A 15 1.93 3.13 29.21
CA THR A 15 0.82 2.24 28.89
C THR A 15 1.23 1.45 27.65
N GLY A 16 2.06 0.44 27.87
CA GLY A 16 2.32 -0.61 26.89
C GLY A 16 1.01 -1.34 26.66
N ARG A 17 0.19 -0.82 25.74
CA ARG A 17 -0.83 -1.63 25.09
C ARG A 17 -0.07 -2.54 24.14
N MET A 18 0.50 -3.60 24.73
CA MET A 18 1.02 -4.75 24.00
C MET A 18 -0.01 -5.13 22.93
N LEU A 19 0.51 -5.42 21.74
CA LEU A 19 -0.14 -6.26 20.73
C LEU A 19 -1.02 -7.31 21.43
N PRO A 20 -2.26 -7.57 20.96
CA PRO A 20 -3.22 -8.39 21.68
C PRO A 20 -2.58 -9.68 22.20
N ASN A 21 -2.36 -9.70 23.50
CA ASN A 21 -1.77 -10.81 24.22
C ASN A 21 -2.75 -11.98 24.09
N SER A 22 -2.33 -13.10 23.52
CA SER A 22 -3.14 -14.31 23.33
C SER A 22 -3.39 -15.07 24.65
N ARG A 23 -3.46 -14.36 25.78
CA ARG A 23 -3.88 -14.93 27.05
C ARG A 23 -5.30 -15.45 26.88
N LYS A 24 -5.46 -16.76 27.14
CA LYS A 24 -6.72 -17.50 27.13
C LYS A 24 -7.72 -16.83 28.07
N THR A 25 -8.51 -15.90 27.55
CA THR A 25 -9.77 -15.48 28.17
C THR A 25 -10.79 -16.61 27.91
N ASN A 26 -11.66 -16.87 28.88
CA ASN A 26 -12.71 -17.88 28.78
C ASN A 26 -13.55 -17.62 27.52
N ARG A 27 -13.30 -18.41 26.46
CA ARG A 27 -13.94 -18.23 25.15
C ARG A 27 -15.36 -18.75 25.25
N GLY A 28 -16.33 -17.85 25.21
CA GLY A 28 -17.73 -18.26 25.05
C GLY A 28 -17.95 -18.95 23.71
N LEU A 29 -19.09 -19.64 23.55
CA LEU A 29 -19.49 -20.27 22.28
C LEU A 29 -19.39 -19.31 21.08
N LYS A 30 -19.68 -18.01 21.31
CA LYS A 30 -19.55 -16.95 20.30
C LYS A 30 -18.09 -16.73 19.85
N ASP A 31 -17.13 -16.69 20.77
CA ASP A 31 -15.71 -16.50 20.45
C ASP A 31 -15.12 -17.73 19.75
N HIS A 32 -15.62 -18.92 20.09
CA HIS A 32 -15.25 -20.15 19.41
C HIS A 32 -15.77 -20.17 17.97
N ALA A 33 -17.04 -19.78 17.76
CA ALA A 33 -17.63 -19.66 16.44
C ALA A 33 -16.93 -18.59 15.58
N ILE A 34 -16.63 -17.42 16.15
CA ILE A 34 -15.84 -16.35 15.49
C ILE A 34 -14.45 -16.88 15.14
N GLY A 35 -13.76 -17.56 16.06
CA GLY A 35 -12.44 -18.13 15.80
C GLY A 35 -12.43 -19.21 14.69
N LEU A 36 -13.49 -20.02 14.58
CA LEU A 36 -13.67 -20.97 13.48
C LEU A 36 -13.92 -20.26 12.15
N LEU A 37 -14.77 -19.23 12.14
CA LEU A 37 -15.03 -18.39 10.96
C LEU A 37 -13.75 -17.70 10.48
N THR A 38 -12.99 -17.06 11.38
CA THR A 38 -11.71 -16.42 11.05
C THR A 38 -10.69 -17.41 10.50
N LYS A 39 -10.62 -18.63 11.06
CA LYS A 39 -9.75 -19.70 10.52
C LYS A 39 -10.20 -20.17 9.13
N GLY A 40 -11.51 -20.26 8.90
CA GLY A 40 -12.08 -20.60 7.60
C GLY A 40 -11.75 -19.54 6.55
N VAL A 41 -12.02 -18.27 6.85
CA VAL A 41 -11.70 -17.12 5.99
C VAL A 41 -10.19 -17.05 5.74
N GLY A 42 -9.35 -17.21 6.76
CA GLY A 42 -7.91 -17.19 6.61
C GLY A 42 -7.35 -18.30 5.72
N ARG A 43 -8.01 -19.48 5.66
CA ARG A 43 -7.66 -20.54 4.71
C ARG A 43 -8.07 -20.18 3.28
N ILE A 44 -9.24 -19.59 3.09
CA ILE A 44 -9.73 -19.15 1.78
C ILE A 44 -8.84 -18.04 1.21
N MET A 45 -8.49 -17.06 2.03
CA MET A 45 -7.60 -15.95 1.66
C MET A 45 -6.14 -16.38 1.51
N GLY A 46 -5.79 -17.59 1.95
CA GLY A 46 -4.44 -18.13 1.86
C GLY A 46 -3.43 -17.40 2.75
N VAL A 47 -3.83 -16.97 3.95
CA VAL A 47 -2.93 -16.28 4.90
C VAL A 47 -1.65 -17.09 5.09
N ALA A 48 -0.51 -16.44 4.84
CA ALA A 48 0.78 -17.08 4.89
C ALA A 48 1.10 -17.57 6.31
N ARG A 49 1.74 -18.73 6.39
CA ARG A 49 2.16 -19.36 7.64
C ARG A 49 3.67 -19.63 7.60
N PRO A 50 4.32 -19.67 8.77
CA PRO A 50 5.72 -20.11 8.85
C PRO A 50 5.91 -21.45 8.15
N ASN A 51 7.00 -21.61 7.41
CA ASN A 51 7.40 -22.83 6.69
C ASN A 51 6.44 -23.29 5.58
N GLN A 52 5.53 -22.43 5.11
CA GLN A 52 4.83 -22.71 3.85
C GLN A 52 5.76 -22.48 2.66
N ASN A 53 5.81 -23.46 1.75
CA ASN A 53 6.48 -23.31 0.47
C ASN A 53 5.55 -22.60 -0.52
N ILE A 54 5.52 -21.27 -0.45
CA ILE A 54 4.78 -20.42 -1.41
C ILE A 54 5.76 -20.04 -2.52
N PRO A 55 5.39 -20.20 -3.81
CA PRO A 55 6.27 -19.86 -4.90
C PRO A 55 6.65 -18.37 -4.87
N TYR A 56 7.83 -18.07 -5.38
CA TYR A 56 8.20 -16.68 -5.66
C TYR A 56 7.24 -16.11 -6.71
N PRO A 57 6.79 -14.85 -6.56
CA PRO A 57 5.99 -14.20 -7.60
C PRO A 57 6.79 -14.16 -8.90
N SER A 58 6.12 -14.40 -10.02
CA SER A 58 6.73 -14.18 -11.34
C SER A 58 7.08 -12.69 -11.51
N PRO A 59 8.06 -12.34 -12.34
CA PRO A 59 8.34 -10.93 -12.70
C PRO A 59 7.08 -10.16 -13.15
N ASP A 60 6.15 -10.82 -13.83
CA ASP A 60 4.90 -10.23 -14.31
C ASP A 60 3.89 -9.92 -13.20
N PHE A 61 4.11 -10.43 -11.98
CA PHE A 61 3.25 -10.13 -10.83
C PHE A 61 3.24 -8.63 -10.53
N TYR A 62 4.39 -7.97 -10.69
CA TYR A 62 4.57 -6.54 -10.45
C TYR A 62 3.99 -5.66 -11.57
N GLN A 63 3.40 -6.27 -12.61
CA GLN A 63 2.75 -5.52 -13.67
C GLN A 63 1.37 -5.00 -13.24
N ALA A 64 1.19 -3.70 -13.38
CA ALA A 64 0.00 -2.97 -12.93
C ALA A 64 -1.30 -3.32 -13.65
N ILE A 65 -1.17 -3.78 -14.90
CA ILE A 65 -2.28 -4.02 -15.82
C ILE A 65 -2.75 -5.47 -15.72
N ASN A 66 -1.96 -6.32 -15.09
CA ASN A 66 -2.27 -7.73 -14.95
C ASN A 66 -3.27 -7.92 -13.81
N ASN A 67 -4.50 -7.43 -14.00
CA ASN A 67 -5.68 -7.78 -13.22
C ASN A 67 -6.51 -8.78 -14.03
N PRO A 68 -6.02 -10.01 -14.22
CA PRO A 68 -6.81 -11.03 -14.88
C PRO A 68 -8.04 -11.30 -14.01
N PHE A 69 -9.12 -11.75 -14.64
CA PHE A 69 -10.26 -12.26 -13.90
C PHE A 69 -9.78 -13.28 -12.85
N PRO A 70 -10.20 -13.19 -11.57
CA PRO A 70 -11.29 -12.36 -11.05
C PRO A 70 -10.86 -11.05 -10.36
N PHE A 71 -9.60 -10.62 -10.47
CA PHE A 71 -9.09 -9.45 -9.76
C PHE A 71 -9.71 -8.16 -10.31
N LYS A 72 -10.25 -7.34 -9.40
CA LYS A 72 -10.91 -6.07 -9.72
C LYS A 72 -10.42 -4.91 -8.87
N GLY A 73 -9.79 -5.19 -7.74
CA GLY A 73 -9.04 -4.20 -6.99
C GLY A 73 -7.59 -4.61 -6.81
N THR A 74 -6.72 -3.63 -6.95
CA THR A 74 -5.27 -3.80 -6.86
C THR A 74 -4.68 -2.69 -6.04
N HIS A 75 -3.76 -3.04 -5.17
CA HIS A 75 -2.92 -2.11 -4.46
C HIS A 75 -1.48 -2.32 -4.84
N PHE A 76 -0.78 -1.21 -4.92
CA PHE A 76 0.66 -1.22 -4.83
C PHE A 76 1.10 -0.01 -4.04
N GLY A 77 2.24 -0.13 -3.38
CA GLY A 77 2.86 1.00 -2.74
C GLY A 77 4.37 0.84 -2.61
N ILE A 78 5.06 1.97 -2.58
CA ILE A 78 6.46 2.09 -2.25
C ILE A 78 6.55 2.84 -0.92
N MET A 79 7.13 2.20 0.09
CA MET A 79 7.26 2.76 1.42
C MET A 79 8.73 2.80 1.83
N ILE A 80 9.19 3.97 2.27
CA ILE A 80 10.52 4.21 2.86
C ILE A 80 10.28 4.69 4.28
N ALA A 81 10.83 3.99 5.26
CA ALA A 81 10.57 4.26 6.68
C ALA A 81 11.66 5.12 7.36
N ASP A 82 12.80 5.31 6.70
CA ASP A 82 14.02 5.89 7.24
C ASP A 82 14.62 6.98 6.33
N LEU A 83 13.76 7.80 5.71
CA LEU A 83 14.27 8.98 5.00
C LEU A 83 14.98 9.91 5.99
N PRO A 84 16.09 10.57 5.60
CA PRO A 84 16.73 11.50 6.50
C PRO A 84 15.81 12.70 6.79
N ALA A 85 16.08 13.39 7.90
CA ALA A 85 15.35 14.61 8.24
C ALA A 85 15.46 15.63 7.09
N PRO A 86 14.42 16.43 6.83
CA PRO A 86 13.15 16.51 7.58
C PRO A 86 12.03 15.57 7.08
N HIS A 87 12.32 14.68 6.12
CA HIS A 87 11.28 13.88 5.46
C HIS A 87 10.82 12.67 6.28
N TYR A 88 11.73 12.00 7.01
CA TYR A 88 11.51 10.84 7.90
C TYR A 88 10.93 9.58 7.24
N PHE A 89 9.94 9.70 6.36
CA PHE A 89 9.34 8.61 5.61
C PHE A 89 8.89 9.08 4.23
N LEU A 90 8.74 8.15 3.30
CA LEU A 90 7.95 8.32 2.08
C LEU A 90 6.84 7.27 2.08
N SER A 91 5.62 7.72 1.85
CA SER A 91 4.51 6.85 1.49
C SER A 91 4.10 7.19 0.07
N PHE A 92 4.15 6.22 -0.83
CA PHE A 92 3.51 6.26 -2.14
C PHE A 92 2.64 5.02 -2.23
N ALA A 93 1.33 5.12 -2.08
CA ALA A 93 0.44 3.97 -1.93
C ALA A 93 -0.86 4.20 -2.68
N SER A 94 -1.21 3.28 -3.58
CA SER A 94 -2.40 3.41 -4.40
C SER A 94 -3.33 2.22 -4.28
N ILE A 95 -4.63 2.48 -4.43
CA ILE A 95 -5.66 1.45 -4.57
C ILE A 95 -6.43 1.76 -5.85
N LEU A 96 -6.43 0.83 -6.79
CA LEU A 96 -7.16 0.88 -8.05
C LEU A 96 -8.37 -0.04 -7.92
N GLY A 97 -9.57 0.48 -8.15
CA GLY A 97 -10.82 -0.27 -8.05
C GLY A 97 -11.19 -0.55 -6.59
N MET A 98 -12.28 0.06 -6.14
CA MET A 98 -12.78 -0.17 -4.78
C MET A 98 -13.27 -1.62 -4.63
N LEU A 99 -13.20 -2.16 -3.41
CA LEU A 99 -13.45 -3.57 -3.14
C LEU A 99 -14.76 -3.83 -2.37
N GLY A 100 -15.34 -2.78 -1.78
CA GLY A 100 -16.43 -2.90 -0.82
C GLY A 100 -15.96 -3.25 0.58
N ILE A 101 -14.69 -2.93 0.89
CA ILE A 101 -14.07 -3.19 2.19
C ILE A 101 -13.93 -1.86 2.91
N LYS A 102 -14.45 -1.76 4.14
CA LYS A 102 -14.55 -0.48 4.88
C LYS A 102 -13.23 0.24 5.09
N VAL A 103 -12.14 -0.51 5.27
CA VAL A 103 -10.83 0.06 5.62
C VAL A 103 -10.05 0.61 4.40
N VAL A 104 -10.40 0.17 3.19
CA VAL A 104 -9.71 0.58 1.96
C VAL A 104 -10.56 1.44 1.03
N ASP A 105 -11.88 1.27 1.06
CA ASP A 105 -12.76 1.98 0.14
C ASP A 105 -12.85 3.47 0.44
N ALA A 106 -12.67 4.27 -0.61
CA ALA A 106 -12.70 5.73 -0.57
C ALA A 106 -13.99 6.28 -1.21
N ASP A 107 -15.16 5.85 -0.72
CA ASP A 107 -16.48 6.18 -1.33
C ASP A 107 -16.71 7.67 -1.60
N ALA A 108 -16.20 8.53 -0.72
CA ALA A 108 -16.35 9.97 -0.84
C ALA A 108 -15.68 10.55 -2.10
N TYR A 109 -14.81 9.79 -2.76
CA TYR A 109 -14.05 10.18 -3.93
C TYR A 109 -14.45 9.42 -5.20
N VAL A 110 -15.51 8.60 -5.11
CA VAL A 110 -16.05 7.88 -6.27
C VAL A 110 -16.90 8.85 -7.09
N ASP A 111 -16.52 9.12 -8.33
CA ASP A 111 -17.40 9.81 -9.28
C ASP A 111 -18.58 8.87 -9.63
N PRO A 112 -19.85 9.29 -9.41
CA PRO A 112 -21.01 8.48 -9.75
C PRO A 112 -21.12 8.07 -11.23
N LYS A 113 -20.48 8.82 -12.15
CA LYS A 113 -20.47 8.51 -13.59
C LYS A 113 -19.54 7.35 -13.92
N ASP A 114 -18.41 7.27 -13.24
CA ASP A 114 -17.36 6.29 -13.47
C ASP A 114 -17.52 5.04 -12.61
N GLY A 115 -18.01 5.23 -11.38
CA GLY A 115 -18.25 4.19 -10.40
C GLY A 115 -16.99 3.69 -9.66
N PRO A 116 -17.18 2.91 -8.59
CA PRO A 116 -16.13 2.46 -7.67
C PRO A 116 -15.03 1.61 -8.33
N LEU A 117 -15.35 0.79 -9.33
CA LEU A 117 -14.38 -0.05 -10.02
C LEU A 117 -13.46 0.75 -10.95
N ASN A 118 -13.88 1.95 -11.35
CA ASN A 118 -13.11 2.85 -12.19
C ASN A 118 -12.44 3.98 -11.38
N THR A 119 -12.49 3.91 -10.06
CA THR A 119 -11.86 4.89 -9.17
C THR A 119 -10.51 4.35 -8.70
N ALA A 120 -9.48 5.18 -8.78
CA ALA A 120 -8.20 4.96 -8.11
C ALA A 120 -7.93 6.07 -7.10
N VAL A 121 -7.21 5.73 -6.04
CA VAL A 121 -6.73 6.69 -5.05
C VAL A 121 -5.23 6.54 -4.86
N LEU A 122 -4.55 7.63 -4.55
CA LEU A 122 -3.12 7.67 -4.28
C LEU A 122 -2.87 8.48 -3.01
N VAL A 123 -2.15 7.88 -2.08
CA VAL A 123 -1.51 8.58 -0.96
C VAL A 123 -0.04 8.76 -1.32
N HIS A 124 0.44 9.99 -1.35
CA HIS A 124 1.80 10.34 -1.71
C HIS A 124 2.33 11.50 -0.87
N GLY A 125 3.33 11.24 -0.04
CA GLY A 125 3.96 12.30 0.75
C GLY A 125 4.99 11.80 1.77
N THR A 126 5.56 12.77 2.49
CA THR A 126 6.50 12.55 3.60
C THR A 126 5.97 13.20 4.88
N ALA A 127 6.74 13.15 5.97
CA ALA A 127 6.40 13.89 7.19
C ALA A 127 6.25 15.40 6.92
N LEU A 128 7.14 15.95 6.09
CA LEU A 128 7.16 17.36 5.72
C LEU A 128 6.16 17.69 4.58
N ALA A 129 6.10 16.85 3.55
CA ALA A 129 5.29 17.10 2.34
C ALA A 129 3.94 16.37 2.39
N ASN A 130 3.11 16.70 3.39
CA ASN A 130 1.82 16.02 3.62
C ASN A 130 0.58 16.79 3.15
N LYS A 131 0.72 18.08 2.77
CA LYS A 131 -0.37 18.85 2.16
C LYS A 131 -0.75 18.19 0.83
N ASN A 132 -2.04 18.05 0.55
CA ASN A 132 -2.56 17.41 -0.67
C ASN A 132 -1.98 16.01 -0.92
N ALA A 133 -1.62 15.27 0.14
CA ALA A 133 -1.03 13.94 0.02
C ALA A 133 -2.01 12.88 -0.50
N PHE A 134 -3.31 13.19 -0.55
CA PHE A 134 -4.33 12.28 -1.07
C PHE A 134 -4.90 12.83 -2.37
N SER A 135 -4.95 11.97 -3.39
CA SER A 135 -5.56 12.25 -4.69
C SER A 135 -6.46 11.11 -5.13
N SER A 136 -7.50 11.43 -5.89
CA SER A 136 -8.35 10.45 -6.57
C SER A 136 -8.28 10.64 -8.08
N TYR A 137 -8.43 9.55 -8.82
CA TYR A 137 -8.30 9.49 -10.27
C TYR A 137 -9.40 8.59 -10.84
N SER A 138 -9.91 8.96 -12.02
CA SER A 138 -10.59 8.03 -12.91
C SER A 138 -9.55 7.13 -13.57
N ILE A 139 -9.69 5.81 -13.43
CA ILE A 139 -8.81 4.84 -14.08
C ILE A 139 -8.90 4.95 -15.61
N GLN A 140 -10.06 5.28 -16.16
CA GLN A 140 -10.27 5.40 -17.61
C GLN A 140 -9.81 6.76 -18.18
N HIS A 141 -9.94 7.83 -17.41
CA HIS A 141 -9.75 9.19 -17.93
C HIS A 141 -8.45 9.84 -17.47
N ASP A 142 -8.01 9.56 -16.25
CA ASP A 142 -6.86 10.24 -15.65
C ASP A 142 -5.63 9.35 -15.58
N MET A 143 -5.76 8.04 -15.80
CA MET A 143 -4.64 7.10 -15.71
C MET A 143 -4.21 6.58 -17.07
N GLN A 144 -2.91 6.31 -17.20
CA GLN A 144 -2.36 5.62 -18.36
C GLN A 144 -1.59 4.40 -17.90
N PHE A 145 -1.67 3.35 -18.70
CA PHE A 145 -0.96 2.12 -18.46
C PHE A 145 -0.26 1.63 -19.73
N ASP A 146 0.99 1.21 -19.60
CA ASP A 146 1.74 0.58 -20.68
C ASP A 146 2.36 -0.73 -20.19
N PRO A 147 1.86 -1.91 -20.65
CA PRO A 147 2.39 -3.20 -20.22
C PRO A 147 3.85 -3.42 -20.66
N GLN A 148 4.24 -2.87 -21.81
CA GLN A 148 5.58 -3.11 -22.37
C GLN A 148 6.65 -2.45 -21.50
N HIS A 149 6.37 -1.27 -20.97
CA HIS A 149 7.30 -0.54 -20.10
C HIS A 149 6.95 -0.67 -18.61
N ASN A 150 5.92 -1.47 -18.29
CA ASN A 150 5.30 -1.57 -16.98
C ASN A 150 5.03 -0.18 -16.36
N LEU A 151 4.45 0.71 -17.17
CA LEU A 151 4.10 2.06 -16.77
C LEU A 151 2.75 2.09 -16.09
N ILE A 152 2.69 2.83 -14.99
CA ILE A 152 1.48 3.35 -14.37
C ILE A 152 1.66 4.84 -14.27
N ARG A 153 0.77 5.61 -14.88
CA ARG A 153 0.77 7.06 -14.78
C ARG A 153 -0.54 7.53 -14.15
N PHE A 154 -0.42 8.42 -13.17
CA PHE A 154 -1.51 9.06 -12.45
C PHE A 154 -1.60 10.53 -12.85
N GLY A 155 -2.42 10.82 -13.87
CA GLY A 155 -2.50 12.13 -14.49
C GLY A 155 -1.13 12.61 -14.94
N GLU A 156 -0.78 13.83 -14.57
CA GLU A 156 0.53 14.43 -14.84
C GLU A 156 1.46 14.40 -13.62
N ASN A 157 0.97 13.90 -12.48
CA ASN A 157 1.59 14.12 -11.17
C ASN A 157 2.49 12.99 -10.70
N ALA A 158 2.26 11.75 -11.17
CA ALA A 158 3.08 10.63 -10.74
C ALA A 158 3.13 9.52 -11.78
N GLU A 159 4.25 8.81 -11.81
CA GLU A 159 4.42 7.59 -12.56
C GLU A 159 5.27 6.57 -11.81
N ILE A 160 4.97 5.30 -12.03
CA ILE A 160 5.87 4.19 -11.78
C ILE A 160 6.15 3.51 -13.11
N SER A 161 7.40 3.22 -13.40
CA SER A 161 7.80 2.56 -14.65
C SER A 161 8.96 1.57 -14.42
N GLY A 162 9.24 0.73 -15.42
CA GLY A 162 10.34 -0.22 -15.40
C GLY A 162 9.91 -1.64 -15.02
N GLN A 163 10.76 -2.60 -15.39
CA GLN A 163 10.49 -4.02 -15.23
C GLN A 163 11.40 -4.64 -14.18
N TYR A 164 10.94 -5.69 -13.52
CA TYR A 164 11.77 -6.42 -12.56
C TYR A 164 13.15 -6.78 -13.17
N PRO A 165 14.27 -6.53 -12.47
CA PRO A 165 14.37 -6.06 -11.09
C PRO A 165 14.45 -4.53 -10.92
N HIS A 166 14.35 -3.73 -11.98
CA HIS A 166 14.61 -2.28 -11.96
C HIS A 166 13.36 -1.45 -12.26
N PHE A 167 13.01 -0.59 -11.33
CA PHE A 167 11.85 0.29 -11.42
C PHE A 167 12.24 1.73 -11.17
N ARG A 168 11.36 2.66 -11.52
CA ARG A 168 11.50 4.08 -11.23
C ARG A 168 10.18 4.62 -10.71
N LEU A 169 10.26 5.45 -9.68
CA LEU A 169 9.16 6.26 -9.18
C LEU A 169 9.49 7.72 -9.48
N ILE A 170 8.62 8.39 -10.23
CA ILE A 170 8.68 9.83 -10.42
C ILE A 170 7.37 10.42 -9.92
N SER A 171 7.42 11.48 -9.14
CA SER A 171 6.24 12.25 -8.77
C SER A 171 6.57 13.73 -8.66
N ARG A 172 5.60 14.57 -9.01
CA ARG A 172 5.71 16.03 -9.02
C ARG A 172 4.38 16.61 -8.57
N ARG A 173 4.44 17.41 -7.51
CA ARG A 173 3.40 18.31 -7.02
C ARG A 173 4.05 19.68 -6.86
N GLU A 174 3.22 20.71 -6.71
CA GLU A 174 3.65 22.12 -6.66
C GLU A 174 4.88 22.38 -5.76
N ASP A 175 4.90 21.82 -4.55
CA ASP A 175 5.96 22.02 -3.56
C ASP A 175 6.81 20.77 -3.29
N PHE A 176 6.55 19.65 -3.98
CA PHE A 176 7.14 18.36 -3.65
C PHE A 176 7.36 17.47 -4.87
N ALA A 177 8.59 17.01 -5.07
CA ALA A 177 8.93 16.07 -6.13
C ALA A 177 9.81 14.92 -5.62
N VAL A 178 9.68 13.77 -6.25
CA VAL A 178 10.45 12.56 -5.98
C VAL A 178 10.90 11.97 -7.31
N ASP A 179 12.16 11.54 -7.38
CA ASP A 179 12.70 10.77 -8.50
C ASP A 179 13.62 9.69 -7.92
N LEU A 180 13.12 8.47 -7.83
CA LEU A 180 13.82 7.34 -7.22
C LEU A 180 13.96 6.21 -8.22
N LYS A 181 15.17 5.66 -8.30
CA LYS A 181 15.43 4.35 -8.88
C LYS A 181 15.28 3.30 -7.80
N LEU A 182 14.65 2.19 -8.14
CA LEU A 182 14.34 1.09 -7.24
C LEU A 182 14.90 -0.19 -7.83
N THR A 183 15.64 -0.96 -7.03
CA THR A 183 16.19 -2.25 -7.45
C THR A 183 15.76 -3.34 -6.49
N ALA A 184 15.01 -4.31 -7.01
CA ALA A 184 14.55 -5.46 -6.26
C ALA A 184 15.73 -6.29 -5.74
N THR A 185 15.69 -6.66 -4.45
CA THR A 185 16.70 -7.54 -3.84
C THR A 185 16.41 -9.02 -4.05
N GLY A 186 15.20 -9.36 -4.50
CA GLY A 186 14.67 -10.73 -4.55
C GLY A 186 14.08 -11.21 -3.21
N ALA A 187 14.41 -10.57 -2.08
CA ALA A 187 13.83 -10.89 -0.78
C ALA A 187 12.37 -10.42 -0.72
N ASN A 188 11.44 -11.36 -0.58
CA ASN A 188 10.01 -11.08 -0.50
C ASN A 188 9.34 -11.79 0.67
N SER A 189 8.16 -11.31 1.04
CA SER A 189 7.30 -11.90 2.04
C SER A 189 5.86 -11.91 1.55
N TRP A 190 5.26 -13.09 1.48
CA TRP A 190 3.82 -13.24 1.28
C TRP A 190 3.10 -12.99 2.61
N PHE A 191 2.16 -12.07 2.64
CA PHE A 191 1.18 -11.94 3.72
C PHE A 191 0.01 -12.89 3.50
N ALA A 192 -0.41 -13.06 2.25
CA ALA A 192 -1.43 -14.02 1.85
C ALA A 192 -1.25 -14.43 0.38
N HIS A 193 -1.51 -15.70 0.07
CA HIS A 193 -1.43 -16.23 -1.29
C HIS A 193 -2.51 -17.29 -1.54
N SER A 194 -3.48 -16.95 -2.38
CA SER A 194 -4.54 -17.82 -2.87
C SER A 194 -4.92 -17.44 -4.30
N ALA A 195 -5.79 -18.22 -4.94
CA ALA A 195 -6.30 -17.94 -6.28
C ALA A 195 -7.16 -16.66 -6.37
N ILE A 196 -7.65 -16.15 -5.23
CA ILE A 196 -8.54 -14.98 -5.17
C ILE A 196 -7.96 -13.84 -4.32
N TYR A 197 -6.84 -14.05 -3.64
CA TYR A 197 -6.20 -12.99 -2.87
C TYR A 197 -4.70 -13.23 -2.82
N GLN A 198 -3.95 -12.24 -3.28
CA GLN A 198 -2.50 -12.26 -3.30
C GLN A 198 -2.05 -10.97 -2.64
N HIS A 199 -1.20 -11.05 -1.61
CA HIS A 199 -0.69 -9.89 -0.88
C HIS A 199 0.74 -10.16 -0.45
N MET A 200 1.67 -9.31 -0.88
CA MET A 200 3.09 -9.49 -0.67
C MET A 200 3.84 -8.17 -0.51
N SER A 201 5.05 -8.26 0.04
CA SER A 201 6.03 -7.17 0.10
C SER A 201 7.37 -7.64 -0.47
N LEU A 202 7.99 -6.82 -1.32
CA LEU A 202 9.31 -7.02 -1.90
C LEU A 202 10.27 -5.97 -1.31
N LEU A 203 11.40 -6.42 -0.78
CA LEU A 203 12.46 -5.53 -0.34
C LEU A 203 13.25 -5.00 -1.53
N MET A 204 13.46 -3.70 -1.57
CA MET A 204 14.18 -3.00 -2.64
C MET A 204 15.27 -2.11 -2.07
N ASN A 205 16.36 -1.94 -2.81
CA ASN A 205 17.25 -0.80 -2.64
C ASN A 205 16.68 0.40 -3.41
N TYR A 206 16.81 1.60 -2.86
CA TYR A 206 16.48 2.83 -3.58
C TYR A 206 17.65 3.80 -3.60
N GLU A 207 17.71 4.62 -4.64
CA GLU A 207 18.57 5.80 -4.75
C GLU A 207 17.87 6.88 -5.57
N GLY A 208 18.12 8.15 -5.25
CA GLY A 208 17.60 9.25 -6.04
C GLY A 208 17.49 10.53 -5.24
N GLU A 209 16.49 11.33 -5.57
CA GLU A 209 16.33 12.68 -5.05
C GLU A 209 14.90 12.96 -4.62
N ILE A 210 14.79 13.76 -3.57
CA ILE A 210 13.54 14.33 -3.08
C ILE A 210 13.71 15.85 -3.05
N THR A 211 12.74 16.57 -3.61
CA THR A 211 12.74 18.03 -3.62
C THR A 211 11.53 18.55 -2.85
N TYR A 212 11.74 19.50 -1.95
CA TYR A 212 10.68 20.20 -1.25
C TYR A 212 11.00 21.69 -1.17
N GLN A 213 10.07 22.55 -1.60
CA GLN A 213 10.27 24.02 -1.61
C GLN A 213 11.64 24.43 -2.21
N ASP A 214 11.92 23.92 -3.42
CA ASP A 214 13.17 24.16 -4.16
C ASP A 214 14.46 23.62 -3.51
N GLN A 215 14.36 22.89 -2.40
CA GLN A 215 15.49 22.22 -1.77
C GLN A 215 15.52 20.75 -2.15
N THR A 216 16.56 20.34 -2.86
CA THR A 216 16.78 18.96 -3.27
C THR A 216 17.74 18.24 -2.32
N GLN A 217 17.36 17.03 -1.93
CA GLN A 217 18.14 16.14 -1.09
C GLN A 217 18.35 14.80 -1.80
N LYS A 218 19.60 14.35 -1.88
CA LYS A 218 19.94 12.99 -2.29
C LYS A 218 19.63 12.00 -1.20
N VAL A 219 19.00 10.90 -1.57
CA VAL A 219 18.53 9.86 -0.65
C VAL A 219 18.84 8.48 -1.21
N SER A 220 19.13 7.54 -0.32
CA SER A 220 19.30 6.14 -0.66
C SER A 220 19.09 5.27 0.58
N GLY A 221 18.74 4.00 0.37
CA GLY A 221 18.48 3.07 1.47
C GLY A 221 17.59 1.92 1.05
N LEU A 222 16.78 1.43 2.00
CA LEU A 222 15.83 0.35 1.78
C LEU A 222 14.41 0.89 1.61
N ALA A 223 13.70 0.32 0.65
CA ALA A 223 12.29 0.54 0.41
C ALA A 223 11.57 -0.81 0.41
N THR A 224 10.26 -0.75 0.61
CA THR A 224 9.38 -1.90 0.38
C THR A 224 8.44 -1.58 -0.76
N TRP A 225 8.28 -2.54 -1.68
CA TRP A 225 7.20 -2.56 -2.64
C TRP A 225 6.13 -3.50 -2.12
N GLU A 226 4.99 -2.94 -1.69
CA GLU A 226 3.82 -3.71 -1.31
C GLU A 226 2.91 -3.88 -2.53
N HIS A 227 2.30 -5.06 -2.66
CA HIS A 227 1.34 -5.32 -3.73
C HIS A 227 0.27 -6.29 -3.25
N TRP A 228 -1.01 -5.97 -3.52
CA TRP A 228 -2.07 -6.95 -3.40
C TRP A 228 -3.09 -6.89 -4.53
N LYS A 229 -3.73 -8.04 -4.81
CA LYS A 229 -4.83 -8.18 -5.77
C LYS A 229 -5.98 -8.92 -5.09
N ALA A 230 -7.20 -8.42 -5.28
CA ALA A 230 -8.42 -9.01 -4.75
C ALA A 230 -9.60 -8.87 -5.73
N PRO A 231 -10.59 -9.79 -5.69
CA PRO A 231 -11.86 -9.60 -6.36
C PRO A 231 -12.64 -8.49 -5.66
N SER A 232 -13.40 -7.73 -6.44
CA SER A 232 -14.40 -6.83 -5.89
C SER A 232 -15.70 -7.62 -5.71
N LEU A 233 -15.95 -8.08 -4.49
CA LEU A 233 -17.14 -8.88 -4.18
C LEU A 233 -18.41 -8.03 -4.07
N ALA A 234 -18.25 -6.72 -3.88
CA ALA A 234 -19.35 -5.81 -3.55
C ALA A 234 -19.80 -4.92 -4.73
N TYR A 235 -19.05 -4.88 -5.83
CA TYR A 235 -19.38 -4.04 -6.99
C TYR A 235 -19.57 -4.80 -8.31
N PRO A 236 -20.40 -5.86 -8.38
CA PRO A 236 -20.69 -6.53 -9.65
C PRO A 236 -21.35 -5.58 -10.68
N LEU A 237 -22.02 -4.52 -10.21
CA LEU A 237 -22.68 -3.50 -11.05
C LEU A 237 -21.94 -2.16 -11.10
N ASN A 238 -20.71 -2.07 -10.59
CA ASN A 238 -19.94 -0.83 -10.53
C ASN A 238 -20.73 0.34 -9.90
N LYS A 239 -21.36 0.11 -8.74
CA LYS A 239 -22.10 1.14 -7.97
C LYS A 239 -21.77 1.04 -6.50
N THR A 240 -21.56 2.16 -5.83
CA THR A 240 -21.29 2.18 -4.39
C THR A 240 -22.41 1.49 -3.61
N ILE A 241 -22.04 0.79 -2.54
CA ILE A 241 -22.99 0.11 -1.66
C ILE A 241 -22.99 0.81 -0.30
N PRO A 242 -24.14 0.81 0.42
CA PRO A 242 -24.20 1.34 1.77
C PRO A 242 -23.11 0.78 2.68
N LYS A 243 -22.52 1.63 3.54
CA LYS A 243 -21.42 1.25 4.44
C LYS A 243 -21.72 0.01 5.30
N TRP A 244 -22.97 -0.23 5.67
CA TRP A 244 -23.36 -1.38 6.51
C TRP A 244 -23.33 -2.71 5.75
N LEU A 245 -23.37 -2.70 4.42
CA LEU A 245 -23.21 -3.89 3.55
C LEU A 245 -21.75 -4.20 3.22
N LYS A 246 -20.82 -3.28 3.54
CA LYS A 246 -19.39 -3.48 3.33
C LYS A 246 -18.78 -4.43 4.35
N ILE A 247 -17.79 -5.18 3.89
CA ILE A 247 -16.99 -6.10 4.71
C ILE A 247 -16.01 -5.29 5.56
#